data_AF-A0A930X4G5-F1
#
_entry.id   AF-A0A930X4G5-F1
#
_cell.length_a   1.000
_cell.length_b   1.000
_cell.length_c   1.000
_cell.angle_alpha   90.00
_cell.angle_beta   90.00
_cell.angle_gamma   90.00
#
_symmetry.space_group_name_H-M   'P 1'
#
loop_
_entity.id
_entity.type
_entity.pdbx_description
1 polymer ?
#
loop_
_entity_poly.entity_id
_entity_poly.type
_entity_poly.pdbx_seq_one_letter_code
_entity_poly.pdbx_strand_id
1 'polypeptide(L)'
;MNTVLQARPRNFVSTPAIERVARRALRYLHSGYSVHLRGAAGTGKTTLALHLADLLSRPIMLLFGDDEFKTSDLIGNQTGYTRKKVVDNYIHSVVKVEDELRQNWVDSRLTLACREGFTLVYDEFNRSRPEVNNVLLSALEEKLLVLPPSSHRPEYLRVNPHFRAIFTSNPEEYAGVHGTQDALLDRLVTIHMPEPDELTQQQILVQKVGLDPAAALLIVRLVRAFQTQTEANGTTSLRPCLMIATVCHEHGIPVMVEDADFRDVCSDILLSRVSRGLAGATHTLWDLFNECVASEPAAVSAQDFATADAVEPVADEHDARPKSAAIADTVDLEIADQIYQYLVAHGESRLSAIESALTLTRFKVVDALRSLIDANRIEKHAKAGSAAVYRICPE
;
A
#
# COMPACT_ATOMS: atom_id res chain seq x y z
N MET A 1 -6.17 -30.25 -5.52
CA MET A 1 -5.66 -29.23 -4.59
C MET A 1 -4.75 -28.31 -5.40
N ASN A 2 -5.28 -27.17 -5.89
CA ASN A 2 -4.62 -26.31 -6.89
C ASN A 2 -4.22 -24.92 -6.34
N THR A 3 -4.15 -24.74 -5.01
CA THR A 3 -4.04 -23.40 -4.40
C THR A 3 -2.60 -22.93 -4.17
N VAL A 4 -1.61 -23.79 -4.46
CA VAL A 4 -0.19 -23.44 -4.35
C VAL A 4 0.27 -22.87 -5.69
N LEU A 5 0.55 -21.57 -5.69
CA LEU A 5 1.03 -20.87 -6.87
C LEU A 5 2.56 -20.78 -6.83
N GLN A 6 3.20 -21.00 -7.98
CA GLN A 6 4.51 -20.44 -8.26
C GLN A 6 4.26 -19.14 -9.01
N ALA A 7 4.33 -17.99 -8.32
CA ALA A 7 4.25 -16.72 -9.03
C ALA A 7 5.52 -16.58 -9.85
N ARG A 8 5.42 -16.61 -11.18
CA ARG A 8 6.45 -16.03 -12.04
C ARG A 8 5.84 -14.75 -12.60
N PRO A 9 6.05 -13.57 -11.98
CA PRO A 9 5.56 -12.33 -12.53
C PRO A 9 6.38 -12.06 -13.81
N ARG A 10 5.90 -12.56 -14.96
CA ARG A 10 6.64 -12.47 -16.23
C ARG A 10 6.94 -11.03 -16.65
N ASN A 11 6.20 -10.04 -16.13
CA ASN A 11 6.29 -8.64 -16.53
C ASN A 11 6.27 -7.68 -15.30
N PHE A 12 7.12 -7.93 -14.29
CA PHE A 12 7.30 -6.95 -13.20
C PHE A 12 8.21 -5.80 -13.67
N VAL A 13 7.70 -4.58 -13.60
CA VAL A 13 8.45 -3.37 -13.95
C VAL A 13 9.15 -2.85 -12.70
N SER A 14 10.47 -2.95 -12.68
CA SER A 14 11.29 -2.46 -11.57
C SER A 14 11.74 -1.03 -11.85
N THR A 15 11.17 -0.07 -11.14
CA THR A 15 11.67 1.31 -11.09
C THR A 15 12.51 1.53 -9.84
N PRO A 16 13.43 2.53 -9.81
CA PRO A 16 14.29 2.75 -8.64
C PRO A 16 13.53 2.95 -7.32
N ALA A 17 12.37 3.61 -7.38
CA ALA A 17 11.49 3.81 -6.22
C ALA A 17 10.92 2.49 -5.71
N ILE A 18 10.41 1.64 -6.61
CA ILE A 18 9.84 0.33 -6.30
C ILE A 18 10.93 -0.63 -5.82
N GLU A 19 12.11 -0.62 -6.44
CA GLU A 19 13.23 -1.47 -6.04
C GLU A 19 13.70 -1.17 -4.62
N ARG A 20 13.76 0.12 -4.26
CA ARG A 20 14.10 0.54 -2.89
C ARG A 20 13.09 0.01 -1.87
N VAL A 21 11.80 0.02 -2.21
CA VAL A 21 10.74 -0.55 -1.38
C VAL A 21 10.87 -2.07 -1.30
N ALA A 22 11.05 -2.74 -2.44
CA ALA A 22 11.19 -4.19 -2.52
C ALA A 22 12.37 -4.69 -1.69
N ARG A 23 13.54 -4.02 -1.80
CA ARG A 23 14.74 -4.33 -1.03
C ARG A 23 14.52 -4.20 0.48
N ARG A 24 13.78 -3.17 0.92
CA ARG A 24 13.41 -3.01 2.34
C ARG A 24 12.47 -4.11 2.80
N ALA A 25 11.42 -4.40 2.02
CA ALA A 25 10.47 -5.46 2.32
C ALA A 25 11.15 -6.83 2.43
N LEU A 26 12.06 -7.17 1.51
CA LEU A 26 12.85 -8.39 1.57
C LEU A 26 13.71 -8.49 2.82
N ARG A 27 14.34 -7.40 3.29
CA ARG A 27 15.10 -7.41 4.54
C ARG A 27 14.22 -7.78 5.73
N TYR A 28 13.02 -7.20 5.84
CA TYR A 28 12.08 -7.54 6.92
C TYR A 28 11.61 -9.00 6.83
N LEU A 29 11.29 -9.47 5.61
CA LEU A 29 10.89 -10.84 5.37
C LEU A 29 12.01 -11.82 5.70
N HIS A 30 13.26 -11.57 5.30
CA HIS A 30 14.39 -12.44 5.65
C HIS A 30 14.61 -12.51 7.16
N SER A 31 14.42 -11.40 7.88
CA SER A 31 14.47 -11.34 9.34
C SER A 31 13.28 -12.01 10.05
N GLY A 32 12.29 -12.52 9.32
CA GLY A 32 11.15 -13.24 9.90
C GLY A 32 9.96 -12.38 10.28
N TYR A 33 10.02 -11.08 10.01
CA TYR A 33 8.89 -10.17 10.17
C TYR A 33 7.94 -10.27 8.99
N SER A 34 6.65 -10.11 9.26
CA SER A 34 5.64 -10.00 8.20
C SER A 34 5.50 -8.56 7.77
N VAL A 35 5.26 -8.37 6.47
CA VAL A 35 5.24 -7.05 5.84
C VAL A 35 3.82 -6.69 5.45
N HIS A 36 3.46 -5.43 5.66
CA HIS A 36 2.18 -4.87 5.26
C HIS A 36 2.41 -3.72 4.27
N LEU A 37 1.86 -3.83 3.07
CA LEU A 37 1.92 -2.81 2.02
C LEU A 37 0.64 -1.98 2.05
N ARG A 38 0.74 -0.73 2.51
CA ARG A 38 -0.39 0.20 2.61
C ARG A 38 -0.28 1.28 1.54
N GLY A 39 -1.35 1.53 0.79
CA GLY A 39 -1.37 2.59 -0.23
C GLY A 39 -2.68 2.64 -1.01
N ALA A 40 -2.89 3.71 -1.78
CA ALA A 40 -4.11 3.92 -2.55
C ALA A 40 -4.40 2.79 -3.57
N ALA A 41 -5.66 2.70 -4.03
CA ALA A 41 -6.07 1.71 -5.02
C ALA A 41 -5.32 1.89 -6.36
N GLY A 42 -4.77 0.80 -6.90
CA GLY A 42 -4.07 0.83 -8.18
C GLY A 42 -2.59 1.26 -8.14
N THR A 43 -1.99 1.41 -6.94
CA THR A 43 -0.54 1.65 -6.76
C THR A 43 0.35 0.41 -6.96
N GLY A 44 -0.23 -0.73 -7.35
CA GLY A 44 0.53 -1.97 -7.63
C GLY A 44 0.91 -2.81 -6.40
N LYS A 45 0.25 -2.62 -5.25
CA LYS A 45 0.51 -3.36 -3.99
C LYS A 45 0.51 -4.88 -4.17
N THR A 46 -0.55 -5.43 -4.75
CA THR A 46 -0.69 -6.88 -5.00
C THR A 46 0.42 -7.39 -5.93
N THR A 47 0.75 -6.62 -6.98
CA THR A 47 1.83 -6.94 -7.91
C THR A 47 3.18 -7.00 -7.19
N LEU A 48 3.47 -6.04 -6.30
CA LEU A 48 4.68 -6.04 -5.49
C LEU A 48 4.69 -7.19 -4.48
N ALA A 49 3.56 -7.48 -3.84
CA ALA A 49 3.45 -8.59 -2.89
C ALA A 49 3.76 -9.95 -3.54
N LEU A 50 3.21 -10.20 -4.73
CA LEU A 50 3.49 -11.39 -5.51
C LEU A 50 4.95 -11.43 -5.98
N HIS A 51 5.52 -10.29 -6.38
CA HIS A 51 6.93 -10.20 -6.76
C HIS A 51 7.86 -10.51 -5.59
N LEU A 52 7.59 -9.96 -4.40
CA LEU A 52 8.34 -10.25 -3.18
C LEU A 52 8.26 -11.75 -2.81
N ALA A 53 7.08 -12.34 -2.95
CA ALA A 53 6.88 -13.76 -2.67
C ALA A 53 7.62 -14.66 -3.66
N ASP A 54 7.71 -14.27 -4.93
CA ASP A 54 8.55 -14.94 -5.95
C ASP A 54 10.05 -14.81 -5.63
N LEU A 55 10.51 -13.62 -5.22
CA LEU A 55 11.90 -13.40 -4.82
C LEU A 55 12.31 -14.25 -3.60
N LEU A 56 11.38 -14.58 -2.72
CA LEU A 56 11.61 -15.54 -1.61
C LEU A 56 11.79 -16.99 -2.09
N SER A 57 11.56 -17.27 -3.38
CA SER A 57 11.71 -18.58 -4.03
C SER A 57 10.95 -19.69 -3.30
N ARG A 58 9.73 -19.38 -2.85
CA ARG A 58 8.89 -20.28 -2.06
C ARG A 58 7.49 -20.40 -2.66
N PRO A 59 6.80 -21.53 -2.41
CA PRO A 59 5.42 -21.66 -2.82
C PRO A 59 4.56 -20.59 -2.16
N ILE A 60 3.60 -20.05 -2.94
CA ILE A 60 2.78 -18.91 -2.55
C ILE A 60 1.35 -19.38 -2.33
N MET A 61 0.76 -18.94 -1.23
CA MET A 61 -0.65 -19.11 -0.93
C MET A 61 -1.32 -17.74 -1.01
N LEU A 62 -2.26 -17.57 -1.93
CA LEU A 62 -2.97 -16.30 -2.13
C LEU A 62 -4.35 -16.32 -1.45
N LEU A 63 -4.62 -15.27 -0.68
CA LEU A 63 -5.88 -14.96 -0.04
C LEU A 63 -6.33 -13.57 -0.46
N PHE A 64 -7.63 -13.40 -0.66
CA PHE A 64 -8.26 -12.12 -0.91
C PHE A 64 -9.23 -11.84 0.23
N GLY A 65 -9.20 -10.64 0.79
CA GLY A 65 -10.12 -10.24 1.84
C GLY A 65 -11.56 -10.24 1.34
N ASP A 66 -12.42 -10.81 2.16
CA ASP A 66 -13.86 -10.94 1.94
C ASP A 66 -14.57 -10.85 3.30
N ASP A 67 -15.69 -10.14 3.35
CA ASP A 67 -16.48 -9.92 4.56
C ASP A 67 -17.37 -11.13 4.91
N GLU A 68 -17.56 -12.05 3.95
CA GLU A 68 -18.24 -13.34 4.17
C GLU A 68 -17.31 -14.42 4.72
N PHE A 69 -15.99 -14.18 4.73
CA PHE A 69 -15.04 -15.15 5.26
C PHE A 69 -15.31 -15.49 6.72
N LYS A 70 -15.25 -16.79 7.00
CA LYS A 70 -15.26 -17.32 8.35
C LYS A 70 -13.86 -17.74 8.74
N THR A 71 -13.61 -17.79 10.05
CA THR A 71 -12.37 -18.34 10.60
C THR A 71 -12.05 -19.70 10.00
N SER A 72 -13.07 -20.55 9.84
CA SER A 72 -12.90 -21.89 9.30
C SER A 72 -12.49 -21.96 7.82
N ASP A 73 -12.70 -20.89 7.05
CA ASP A 73 -12.20 -20.77 5.67
C ASP A 73 -10.69 -20.50 5.63
N LEU A 74 -10.10 -19.96 6.70
CA LEU A 74 -8.65 -19.79 6.83
C LEU A 74 -7.96 -21.04 7.37
N ILE A 75 -8.46 -21.58 8.48
CA ILE A 75 -7.83 -22.71 9.19
C ILE A 75 -8.26 -24.09 8.67
N GLY A 76 -9.47 -24.24 8.17
CA GLY A 76 -10.02 -25.54 7.79
C GLY A 76 -11.37 -25.81 8.42
N ASN A 77 -12.08 -26.73 7.79
CA ASN A 77 -13.38 -27.20 8.21
C ASN A 77 -13.36 -28.72 8.32
N GLN A 78 -14.21 -29.26 9.18
CA GLN A 78 -14.59 -30.66 9.13
C GLN A 78 -15.47 -30.85 7.90
N THR A 79 -14.98 -31.57 6.89
CA THR A 79 -15.73 -31.82 5.66
C THR A 79 -15.67 -33.31 5.32
N GLY A 80 -16.86 -33.89 5.18
CA GLY A 80 -17.03 -35.29 4.78
C GLY A 80 -17.04 -36.26 5.94
N TYR A 81 -17.71 -37.39 5.68
CA TYR A 81 -17.83 -38.50 6.59
C TYR A 81 -17.30 -39.76 5.91
N THR A 82 -16.31 -40.41 6.51
CA THR A 82 -15.93 -41.76 6.14
C THR A 82 -16.79 -42.72 6.96
N ARG A 83 -17.76 -43.37 6.30
CA ARG A 83 -18.56 -44.43 6.92
C ARG A 83 -17.93 -45.78 6.61
N LYS A 84 -17.48 -46.50 7.63
CA LYS A 84 -17.04 -47.90 7.51
C LYS A 84 -18.13 -48.79 8.09
N LYS A 85 -18.81 -49.54 7.21
CA LYS A 85 -19.80 -50.55 7.60
C LYS A 85 -19.15 -51.92 7.57
N VAL A 86 -18.93 -52.54 8.72
CA VAL A 86 -18.47 -53.93 8.81
C VAL A 86 -19.68 -54.80 9.08
N VAL A 87 -19.94 -55.75 8.18
CA VAL A 87 -21.00 -56.74 8.34
C VAL A 87 -20.32 -58.06 8.66
N ASP A 88 -20.38 -58.46 9.93
CA ASP A 88 -19.88 -59.75 10.37
C ASP A 88 -21.02 -60.77 10.36
N ASN A 89 -20.84 -61.85 9.62
CA ASN A 89 -21.84 -62.89 9.40
C ASN A 89 -21.31 -64.25 9.91
N TYR A 90 -20.69 -64.22 11.10
CA TYR A 90 -20.04 -65.37 11.73
C TYR A 90 -20.99 -66.52 12.08
N ILE A 91 -22.29 -66.24 12.24
CA ILE A 91 -23.36 -67.24 12.39
C ILE A 91 -24.45 -66.89 11.38
N HIS A 92 -24.91 -67.85 10.59
CA HIS A 92 -25.90 -67.65 9.51
C HIS A 92 -27.24 -67.00 9.94
N SER A 93 -27.49 -66.88 11.25
CA SER A 93 -28.70 -66.31 11.85
C SER A 93 -28.52 -64.94 12.50
N VAL A 94 -27.29 -64.42 12.64
CA VAL A 94 -27.03 -63.15 13.35
C VAL A 94 -26.08 -62.28 12.53
N VAL A 95 -26.58 -61.11 12.13
CA VAL A 95 -25.80 -60.08 11.41
C VAL A 95 -25.35 -59.03 12.42
N LYS A 96 -24.04 -58.91 12.64
CA LYS A 96 -23.47 -57.77 13.38
C LYS A 96 -23.09 -56.69 12.39
N VAL A 97 -23.70 -55.51 12.53
CA VAL A 97 -23.38 -54.34 11.72
C VAL A 97 -22.67 -53.32 12.61
N GLU A 98 -21.40 -53.05 12.33
CA GLU A 98 -20.67 -51.92 12.92
C GLU A 98 -20.62 -50.78 11.92
N ASP A 99 -21.23 -49.64 12.25
CA ASP A 99 -21.15 -48.40 11.48
C ASP A 99 -20.22 -47.42 12.20
N GLU A 100 -18.97 -47.31 11.75
CA GLU A 100 -18.06 -46.23 12.18
C GLU A 100 -18.23 -45.01 11.28
N LEU A 101 -18.52 -43.86 11.88
CA LEU A 101 -18.68 -42.58 11.20
C LEU A 101 -17.52 -41.67 11.61
N ARG A 102 -16.54 -41.49 10.71
CA ARG A 102 -15.36 -40.64 10.96
C ARG A 102 -15.50 -39.32 10.21
N GLN A 103 -15.40 -38.21 10.92
CA GLN A 103 -15.31 -36.89 10.28
C GLN A 103 -13.90 -36.65 9.76
N ASN A 104 -13.79 -36.25 8.49
CA ASN A 104 -12.49 -35.92 7.90
C ASN A 104 -12.24 -34.42 8.03
N TRP A 105 -11.09 -34.04 8.59
CA TRP A 105 -10.66 -32.64 8.60
C TRP A 105 -9.91 -32.31 7.31
N VAL A 106 -10.25 -31.18 6.70
CA VAL A 106 -9.53 -30.64 5.55
C VAL A 106 -8.87 -29.34 5.95
N ASP A 107 -7.54 -29.34 5.93
CA ASP A 107 -6.74 -28.14 6.20
C ASP A 107 -7.01 -27.09 5.14
N SER A 108 -7.27 -25.86 5.57
CA SER A 108 -7.40 -24.74 4.64
C SER A 108 -6.07 -24.00 4.45
N ARG A 109 -6.12 -22.90 3.70
CA ARG A 109 -4.99 -22.17 3.13
C ARG A 109 -3.99 -21.71 4.19
N LEU A 110 -4.45 -21.15 5.31
CA LEU A 110 -3.55 -20.68 6.37
C LEU A 110 -2.87 -21.86 7.07
N THR A 111 -3.62 -22.90 7.44
CA THR A 111 -3.07 -24.10 8.10
C THR A 111 -2.03 -24.78 7.25
N LEU A 112 -2.28 -24.93 5.95
CA LEU A 112 -1.31 -25.50 5.02
C LEU A 112 -0.07 -24.61 4.90
N ALA A 113 -0.23 -23.29 4.76
CA ALA A 113 0.89 -22.37 4.66
C ALA A 113 1.77 -22.38 5.93
N CYS A 114 1.14 -22.41 7.11
CA CYS A 114 1.84 -22.50 8.39
C CYS A 114 2.57 -23.84 8.57
N ARG A 115 1.99 -24.96 8.13
CA ARG A 115 2.63 -26.29 8.24
C ARG A 115 3.81 -26.43 7.30
N GLU A 116 3.61 -26.10 6.03
CA GLU A 116 4.60 -26.32 4.97
C GLU A 116 5.63 -25.17 4.85
N GLY A 117 5.40 -24.03 5.53
CA GLY A 117 6.30 -22.89 5.50
C GLY A 117 6.21 -22.07 4.21
N PHE A 118 5.01 -21.97 3.64
CA PHE A 118 4.75 -21.19 2.43
C PHE A 118 4.73 -19.69 2.71
N THR A 119 4.85 -18.89 1.65
CA THR A 119 4.61 -17.45 1.72
C THR A 119 3.13 -17.18 1.53
N LEU A 120 2.48 -16.63 2.54
CA LEU A 120 1.10 -16.18 2.47
C LEU A 120 1.06 -14.75 1.92
N VAL A 121 0.31 -14.54 0.84
CA VAL A 121 -0.07 -13.20 0.36
C VAL A 121 -1.54 -13.01 0.66
N TYR A 122 -1.85 -12.04 1.53
CA TYR A 122 -3.22 -11.71 1.90
C TYR A 122 -3.54 -10.30 1.40
N ASP A 123 -4.26 -10.25 0.29
CA ASP A 123 -4.64 -9.02 -0.40
C ASP A 123 -5.92 -8.42 0.20
N GLU A 124 -5.96 -7.11 0.39
CA GLU A 124 -7.12 -6.37 0.94
C GLU A 124 -7.64 -6.96 2.27
N PHE A 125 -6.73 -7.33 3.19
CA PHE A 125 -7.09 -8.04 4.43
C PHE A 125 -8.08 -7.27 5.33
N ASN A 126 -8.13 -5.95 5.16
CA ASN A 126 -9.03 -5.04 5.86
C ASN A 126 -10.50 -5.25 5.48
N ARG A 127 -10.79 -5.90 4.34
CA ARG A 127 -12.15 -6.28 3.92
C ARG A 127 -12.71 -7.44 4.74
N SER A 128 -11.84 -8.25 5.34
CA SER A 128 -12.27 -9.36 6.20
C SER A 128 -12.56 -8.92 7.62
N ARG A 129 -13.49 -9.65 8.25
CA ARG A 129 -13.92 -9.39 9.62
C ARG A 129 -12.74 -9.50 10.59
N PRO A 130 -12.66 -8.65 11.64
CA PRO A 130 -11.59 -8.73 12.63
C PRO A 130 -11.44 -10.09 13.30
N GLU A 131 -12.56 -10.78 13.54
CA GLU A 131 -12.60 -12.13 14.13
C GLU A 131 -11.77 -13.15 13.32
N VAL A 132 -11.80 -13.05 11.99
CA VAL A 132 -11.04 -13.88 11.06
C VAL A 132 -9.54 -13.57 11.18
N ASN A 133 -9.21 -12.28 11.30
CA ASN A 133 -7.84 -11.80 11.38
C ASN A 133 -7.17 -12.12 12.73
N ASN A 134 -7.94 -12.30 13.81
CA ASN A 134 -7.40 -12.68 15.12
C ASN A 134 -6.60 -13.98 15.10
N VAL A 135 -6.98 -14.92 14.23
CA VAL A 135 -6.27 -16.20 14.06
C VAL A 135 -4.83 -15.97 13.59
N LEU A 136 -4.62 -14.96 12.75
CA LEU A 136 -3.29 -14.60 12.23
C LEU A 136 -2.38 -14.05 13.32
N LEU A 137 -2.92 -13.40 14.37
CA LEU A 137 -2.12 -12.87 15.48
C LEU A 137 -1.31 -13.98 16.15
N SER A 138 -1.97 -15.07 16.52
CA SER A 138 -1.33 -16.24 17.15
C SER A 138 -0.25 -16.87 16.25
N ALA A 139 -0.55 -17.01 14.96
CA ALA A 139 0.38 -17.59 13.99
C ALA A 139 1.63 -16.72 13.75
N LEU A 140 1.47 -15.39 13.79
CA LEU A 140 2.54 -14.44 13.51
C LEU A 140 3.44 -14.18 14.72
N GLU A 141 2.86 -14.02 15.91
CA GLU A 141 3.55 -13.68 17.16
C GLU A 141 4.12 -14.93 17.84
N GLU A 142 3.25 -15.86 18.25
CA GLU A 142 3.61 -17.04 19.03
C GLU A 142 4.16 -18.20 18.18
N LYS A 143 4.12 -18.05 16.84
CA LYS A 143 4.41 -19.14 15.89
C LYS A 143 3.60 -20.40 16.20
N LEU A 144 2.36 -20.20 16.67
CA LEU A 144 1.40 -21.25 17.00
C LEU A 144 0.05 -20.89 16.39
N LEU A 145 -0.52 -21.80 15.63
CA LEU A 145 -1.85 -21.67 15.08
C LEU A 145 -2.81 -22.52 15.91
N VAL A 146 -3.83 -21.88 16.50
CA VAL A 146 -4.87 -22.57 17.27
C VAL A 146 -5.90 -23.14 16.31
N LEU A 147 -6.09 -24.45 16.36
CA LEU A 147 -7.09 -25.18 15.58
C LEU A 147 -8.30 -25.50 16.47
N PRO A 148 -9.52 -25.52 15.93
CA PRO A 148 -10.71 -25.89 16.68
C PRO A 148 -10.55 -27.31 17.26
N PRO A 149 -11.02 -27.56 18.49
CA PRO A 149 -10.88 -28.85 19.13
C PRO A 149 -11.52 -29.96 18.29
N SER A 150 -10.76 -31.03 18.03
CA SER A 150 -11.22 -32.21 17.32
C SER A 150 -10.70 -33.46 18.03
N SER A 151 -11.52 -34.50 18.11
CA SER A 151 -11.24 -35.73 18.88
C SER A 151 -9.95 -36.47 18.49
N HIS A 152 -9.34 -36.14 17.35
CA HIS A 152 -8.19 -36.85 16.79
C HIS A 152 -7.01 -35.96 16.38
N ARG A 153 -6.97 -34.68 16.77
CA ARG A 153 -5.88 -33.77 16.40
C ARG A 153 -5.40 -32.88 17.55
N PRO A 154 -4.11 -32.48 17.53
CA PRO A 154 -3.61 -31.48 18.44
C PRO A 154 -4.32 -30.13 18.18
N GLU A 155 -4.73 -29.48 19.25
CA GLU A 155 -5.38 -28.16 19.26
C GLU A 155 -4.42 -27.04 18.78
N TYR A 156 -3.11 -27.31 18.76
CA TYR A 156 -2.09 -26.36 18.38
C TYR A 156 -1.22 -26.90 17.25
N LEU A 157 -1.04 -26.10 16.19
CA LEU A 157 -0.10 -26.34 15.11
C LEU A 157 1.08 -25.38 15.25
N ARG A 158 2.29 -25.92 15.37
CA ARG A 158 3.50 -25.10 15.32
C ARG A 158 3.74 -24.58 13.91
N VAL A 159 3.88 -23.27 13.79
CA VAL A 159 4.15 -22.58 12.52
C VAL A 159 5.60 -22.85 12.13
N ASN A 160 5.79 -23.24 10.88
CA ASN A 160 7.09 -23.50 10.30
C ASN A 160 7.97 -22.23 10.36
N PRO A 161 9.25 -22.30 10.78
CA PRO A 161 10.15 -21.14 10.81
C PRO A 161 10.32 -20.40 9.48
N HIS A 162 9.99 -21.07 8.37
CA HIS A 162 10.04 -20.56 7.02
C HIS A 162 8.76 -19.86 6.55
N PHE A 163 7.67 -19.96 7.28
CA PHE A 163 6.44 -19.24 6.98
C PHE A 163 6.69 -17.72 6.95
N ARG A 164 6.17 -17.05 5.92
CA ARG A 164 6.21 -15.59 5.76
C ARG A 164 4.84 -15.10 5.34
N ALA A 165 4.47 -13.90 5.78
CA ALA A 165 3.21 -13.30 5.38
C ALA A 165 3.43 -11.87 4.84
N ILE A 166 2.72 -11.58 3.76
CA ILE A 166 2.69 -10.27 3.09
C ILE A 166 1.23 -9.85 3.01
N PHE A 167 0.91 -8.70 3.58
CA PHE A 167 -0.44 -8.14 3.65
C PHE A 167 -0.54 -6.91 2.76
N THR A 168 -1.72 -6.62 2.21
CA THR A 168 -1.99 -5.34 1.54
C THR A 168 -3.27 -4.71 2.09
N SER A 169 -3.32 -3.38 2.13
CA SER A 169 -4.56 -2.65 2.45
C SER A 169 -4.64 -1.31 1.73
N ASN A 170 -5.87 -0.79 1.62
CA ASN A 170 -6.18 0.54 1.13
C ASN A 170 -6.55 1.48 2.31
N PRO A 171 -5.91 2.66 2.46
CA PRO A 171 -6.24 3.60 3.54
C PRO A 171 -7.68 4.12 3.51
N GLU A 172 -8.32 4.24 2.35
CA GLU A 172 -9.71 4.74 2.24
C GLU A 172 -10.73 3.76 2.86
N GLU A 173 -10.49 2.46 2.73
CA GLU A 173 -11.32 1.42 3.33
C GLU A 173 -11.10 1.29 4.85
N TYR A 174 -10.03 1.89 5.38
CA TYR A 174 -9.78 1.97 6.82
C TYR A 174 -10.64 3.05 7.50
N ALA A 175 -11.13 4.04 6.73
CA ALA A 175 -11.91 5.17 7.25
C ALA A 175 -13.37 4.75 7.53
N GLY A 176 -13.56 3.99 8.62
CA GLY A 176 -14.90 3.73 9.17
C GLY A 176 -15.15 2.34 9.74
N VAL A 177 -14.18 1.41 9.69
CA VAL A 177 -14.47 0.00 9.92
C VAL A 177 -13.46 -0.63 10.91
N HIS A 178 -13.90 -0.68 12.18
CA HIS A 178 -13.45 -1.55 13.28
C HIS A 178 -12.07 -1.29 13.95
N GLY A 179 -12.10 -0.78 15.19
CA GLY A 179 -10.96 -0.61 16.11
C GLY A 179 -10.31 -1.90 16.65
N THR A 180 -10.36 -2.99 15.89
CA THR A 180 -9.75 -4.29 16.23
C THR A 180 -8.62 -4.68 15.27
N GLN A 181 -8.45 -3.97 14.15
CA GLN A 181 -7.35 -4.23 13.20
C GLN A 181 -6.00 -3.63 13.65
N ASP A 182 -6.00 -2.68 14.60
CA ASP A 182 -4.77 -2.06 15.15
C ASP A 182 -3.81 -3.11 15.74
N ALA A 183 -4.33 -4.12 16.43
CA ALA A 183 -3.50 -5.17 17.04
C ALA A 183 -2.70 -6.00 16.02
N LEU A 184 -3.26 -6.21 14.82
CA LEU A 184 -2.53 -6.89 13.75
C LEU A 184 -1.48 -5.95 13.15
N LEU A 185 -1.82 -4.68 12.94
CA LEU A 185 -0.91 -3.68 12.39
C LEU A 185 0.32 -3.46 13.29
N ASP A 186 0.17 -3.49 14.61
CA ASP A 186 1.28 -3.37 15.57
C ASP A 186 2.30 -4.51 15.47
N ARG A 187 1.88 -5.67 14.93
CA ARG A 187 2.73 -6.85 14.75
C ARG A 187 3.33 -6.96 13.34
N LEU A 188 2.99 -6.02 12.46
CA LEU A 188 3.42 -6.00 11.07
C LEU A 188 4.33 -4.80 10.78
N VAL A 189 5.32 -5.02 9.92
CA VAL A 189 6.11 -3.90 9.39
C VAL A 189 5.32 -3.25 8.27
N THR A 190 4.69 -2.12 8.56
CA THR A 190 3.91 -1.36 7.57
C THR A 190 4.84 -0.50 6.71
N ILE A 191 4.77 -0.72 5.40
CA ILE A 191 5.43 0.07 4.38
C ILE A 191 4.36 0.83 3.61
N HIS A 192 4.45 2.17 3.65
CA HIS A 192 3.63 3.04 2.84
C HIS A 192 4.15 3.04 1.40
N MET A 193 3.29 2.61 0.47
CA MET A 193 3.53 2.68 -0.95
C MET A 193 3.27 4.12 -1.42
N PRO A 194 4.29 4.82 -1.93
CA PRO A 194 4.08 6.14 -2.51
C PRO A 194 3.27 6.02 -3.79
N GLU A 195 2.60 7.10 -4.16
CA GLU A 195 2.03 7.20 -5.50
C GLU A 195 3.16 7.19 -6.52
N PRO A 196 3.01 6.43 -7.63
CA PRO A 196 4.02 6.39 -8.66
C PRO A 196 4.12 7.76 -9.33
N ASP A 197 5.33 8.29 -9.43
CA ASP A 197 5.63 9.51 -10.16
C ASP A 197 5.41 9.31 -11.67
N GLU A 198 5.27 10.41 -12.41
CA GLU A 198 4.99 10.42 -13.85
C GLU A 198 5.96 9.54 -14.66
N LEU A 199 7.26 9.61 -14.35
CA LEU A 199 8.28 8.80 -15.01
C LEU A 199 8.12 7.31 -14.69
N THR A 200 7.82 6.95 -13.43
CA THR A 200 7.52 5.56 -13.07
C THR A 200 6.28 5.06 -13.81
N GLN A 201 5.21 5.86 -13.89
CA GLN A 201 3.99 5.46 -14.61
C GLN A 201 4.24 5.26 -16.11
N GLN A 202 4.99 6.17 -16.72
CA GLN A 202 5.42 6.07 -18.12
C GLN A 202 6.23 4.78 -18.35
N GLN A 203 7.25 4.52 -17.53
CA GLN A 203 8.06 3.30 -17.63
C GLN A 203 7.22 2.03 -17.48
N ILE A 204 6.23 2.04 -16.58
CA ILE A 204 5.30 0.92 -16.43
C ILE A 204 4.52 0.68 -17.71
N LEU A 205 4.00 1.72 -18.37
CA LEU A 205 3.23 1.60 -19.61
C LEU A 205 4.11 1.10 -20.76
N VAL A 206 5.30 1.66 -20.92
CA VAL A 206 6.26 1.25 -21.96
C VAL A 206 6.64 -0.22 -21.78
N GLN A 207 7.00 -0.65 -20.57
CA GLN A 207 7.46 -2.02 -20.36
C GLN A 207 6.33 -3.06 -20.31
N LYS A 208 5.12 -2.70 -19.84
CA LYS A 208 4.00 -3.64 -19.78
C LYS A 208 3.22 -3.76 -21.08
N VAL A 209 3.00 -2.63 -21.76
CA VAL A 209 2.13 -2.55 -22.94
C VAL A 209 2.96 -2.50 -24.23
N GLY A 210 4.17 -1.98 -24.20
CA GLY A 210 5.00 -1.83 -25.40
C GLY A 210 4.69 -0.56 -26.20
N LEU A 211 4.18 0.49 -25.54
CA LEU A 211 3.93 1.80 -26.16
C LEU A 211 5.22 2.61 -26.33
N ASP A 212 5.19 3.54 -27.29
CA ASP A 212 6.22 4.56 -27.43
C ASP A 212 6.29 5.46 -26.18
N PRO A 213 7.49 5.86 -25.69
CA PRO A 213 7.62 6.70 -24.51
C PRO A 213 6.84 8.03 -24.59
N ALA A 214 6.75 8.66 -25.76
CA ALA A 214 6.03 9.93 -25.90
C ALA A 214 4.52 9.72 -25.74
N ALA A 215 3.98 8.69 -26.39
CA ALA A 215 2.57 8.28 -26.25
C ALA A 215 2.23 7.91 -24.80
N ALA A 216 3.08 7.14 -24.13
CA ALA A 216 2.89 6.76 -22.74
C ALA A 216 2.88 7.99 -21.81
N LEU A 217 3.75 8.97 -22.05
CA LEU A 217 3.82 10.20 -21.26
C LEU A 217 2.56 11.05 -21.41
N LEU A 218 2.04 11.16 -22.64
CA LEU A 218 0.82 11.90 -22.96
C LEU A 218 -0.37 11.33 -22.17
N ILE A 219 -0.56 10.01 -22.21
CA ILE A 219 -1.62 9.33 -21.45
C ILE A 219 -1.48 9.61 -19.95
N VAL A 220 -0.28 9.48 -19.39
CA VAL A 220 -0.03 9.71 -17.95
C VAL A 220 -0.38 11.15 -17.56
N ARG A 221 0.10 12.14 -18.32
CA ARG A 221 -0.16 13.56 -18.05
C ARG A 221 -1.65 13.87 -18.09
N LEU A 222 -2.34 13.38 -19.12
CA LEU A 222 -3.77 13.61 -19.30
C LEU A 222 -4.57 13.03 -18.13
N VAL A 223 -4.35 11.75 -17.79
CA VAL A 223 -5.07 11.08 -16.72
C VAL A 223 -4.80 11.76 -15.37
N ARG A 224 -3.54 12.15 -15.11
CA ARG A 224 -3.15 12.81 -13.86
C ARG A 224 -3.75 14.21 -13.74
N ALA A 225 -3.73 14.99 -14.83
CA ALA A 225 -4.35 16.31 -14.87
C ALA A 225 -5.87 16.20 -14.63
N PHE A 226 -6.53 15.23 -15.29
CA PHE A 226 -7.95 14.96 -15.11
C PHE A 226 -8.28 14.59 -13.66
N GLN A 227 -7.55 13.66 -13.05
CA GLN A 227 -7.78 13.23 -11.66
C GLN A 227 -7.53 14.38 -10.66
N THR A 228 -6.49 15.19 -10.87
CA THR A 228 -6.19 16.33 -10.00
C THR A 228 -7.32 17.38 -10.00
N GLN A 229 -8.00 17.58 -11.12
CA GLN A 229 -9.08 18.55 -11.25
C GLN A 229 -10.47 18.00 -10.86
N THR A 230 -10.69 16.68 -10.91
CA THR A 230 -12.00 16.06 -10.68
C THR A 230 -12.15 15.35 -9.34
N GLU A 231 -11.07 14.80 -8.78
CA GLU A 231 -11.10 14.04 -7.53
C GLU A 231 -10.64 14.88 -6.34
N ALA A 232 -11.57 15.22 -5.44
CA ALA A 232 -11.29 15.98 -4.22
C ALA A 232 -10.38 15.23 -3.21
N ASN A 233 -10.13 13.93 -3.41
CA ASN A 233 -9.36 13.07 -2.50
C ASN A 233 -7.96 12.68 -3.01
N GLY A 234 -7.52 13.20 -4.17
CA GLY A 234 -6.11 13.23 -4.56
C GLY A 234 -5.42 11.88 -4.83
N THR A 235 -6.14 10.76 -4.98
CA THR A 235 -5.52 9.45 -5.17
C THR A 235 -5.38 9.08 -6.66
N THR A 236 -4.16 9.21 -7.19
CA THR A 236 -3.90 8.93 -8.61
C THR A 236 -3.82 7.42 -8.89
N SER A 237 -4.82 6.84 -9.55
CA SER A 237 -4.80 5.40 -9.90
C SER A 237 -4.10 5.15 -11.22
N LEU A 238 -3.23 4.12 -11.29
CA LEU A 238 -2.58 3.68 -12.54
C LEU A 238 -3.55 2.92 -13.48
N ARG A 239 -4.70 2.46 -12.97
CA ARG A 239 -5.62 1.60 -13.73
C ARG A 239 -6.15 2.26 -15.03
N PRO A 240 -6.63 3.53 -15.02
CA PRO A 240 -7.08 4.21 -16.24
C PRO A 240 -5.96 4.33 -17.28
N CYS A 241 -4.75 4.69 -16.87
CA CYS A 241 -3.59 4.76 -17.77
C CYS A 241 -3.35 3.42 -18.48
N LEU A 242 -3.34 2.32 -17.71
CA LEU A 242 -3.17 0.98 -18.26
C LEU A 242 -4.30 0.57 -19.22
N MET A 243 -5.54 0.91 -18.91
CA MET A 243 -6.69 0.58 -19.78
C MET A 243 -6.60 1.33 -21.11
N ILE A 244 -6.39 2.66 -21.07
CA ILE A 244 -6.24 3.48 -22.28
C ILE A 244 -5.07 2.96 -23.11
N ALA A 245 -3.92 2.76 -22.48
CA ALA A 245 -2.72 2.26 -23.16
C ALA A 245 -2.93 0.89 -23.82
N THR A 246 -3.56 -0.05 -23.12
CA THR A 246 -3.79 -1.40 -23.64
C THR A 246 -4.73 -1.36 -24.84
N VAL A 247 -5.83 -0.62 -24.75
CA VAL A 247 -6.79 -0.45 -25.85
C VAL A 247 -6.13 0.20 -27.06
N CYS A 248 -5.38 1.28 -26.86
CA CYS A 248 -4.69 1.95 -27.96
C CYS A 248 -3.67 1.04 -28.64
N HIS A 249 -2.89 0.29 -27.87
CA HIS A 249 -1.87 -0.61 -28.41
C HIS A 249 -2.48 -1.82 -29.15
N GLU A 250 -3.47 -2.48 -28.56
CA GLU A 250 -4.10 -3.68 -29.14
C GLU A 250 -4.88 -3.37 -30.43
N HIS A 251 -5.50 -2.19 -30.52
CA HIS A 251 -6.29 -1.77 -31.66
C HIS A 251 -5.52 -0.86 -32.65
N GLY A 252 -4.25 -0.56 -32.37
CA GLY A 252 -3.43 0.30 -33.23
C GLY A 252 -3.94 1.74 -33.34
N ILE A 253 -4.64 2.23 -32.32
CA ILE A 253 -5.16 3.60 -32.27
C ILE A 253 -3.98 4.55 -32.01
N PRO A 254 -3.77 5.58 -32.85
CA PRO A 254 -2.72 6.54 -32.63
C PRO A 254 -3.01 7.36 -31.36
N VAL A 255 -2.04 7.42 -30.45
CA VAL A 255 -2.15 8.20 -29.21
C VAL A 255 -1.90 9.67 -29.52
N MET A 256 -2.90 10.30 -30.14
CA MET A 256 -2.88 11.70 -30.55
C MET A 256 -4.14 12.37 -30.00
N VAL A 257 -3.98 13.59 -29.47
CA VAL A 257 -5.11 14.31 -28.90
C VAL A 257 -6.12 14.72 -29.97
N GLU A 258 -5.76 14.75 -31.24
CA GLU A 258 -6.66 15.08 -32.35
C GLU A 258 -7.52 13.89 -32.81
N ASP A 259 -7.11 12.66 -32.47
CA ASP A 259 -7.78 11.44 -32.92
C ASP A 259 -9.11 11.23 -32.18
N ALA A 260 -10.17 10.97 -32.95
CA ALA A 260 -11.51 10.81 -32.40
C ALA A 260 -11.64 9.53 -31.56
N ASP A 261 -11.05 8.42 -32.03
CA ASP A 261 -11.13 7.14 -31.34
C ASP A 261 -10.35 7.21 -30.00
N PHE A 262 -9.20 7.88 -29.98
CA PHE A 262 -8.45 8.14 -28.73
C PHE A 262 -9.26 8.96 -27.72
N ARG A 263 -9.93 10.04 -28.17
CA ARG A 263 -10.78 10.87 -27.31
C ARG A 263 -11.95 10.07 -26.73
N ASP A 264 -12.61 9.27 -27.56
CA ASP A 264 -13.75 8.46 -27.16
C ASP A 264 -13.33 7.45 -26.08
N VAL A 265 -12.24 6.70 -26.31
CA VAL A 265 -11.67 5.76 -25.33
C VAL A 265 -11.32 6.44 -24.01
N CYS A 266 -10.69 7.60 -24.07
CA CYS A 266 -10.36 8.37 -22.87
C CYS A 266 -11.62 8.84 -22.14
N SER A 267 -12.62 9.32 -22.86
CA SER A 267 -13.89 9.79 -22.30
C SER A 267 -14.64 8.66 -21.58
N ASP A 268 -14.75 7.48 -22.19
CA ASP A 268 -15.43 6.33 -21.61
C ASP A 268 -14.75 5.84 -20.32
N ILE A 269 -13.42 5.75 -20.33
CA ILE A 269 -12.65 5.22 -19.19
C ILE A 269 -12.56 6.23 -18.04
N LEU A 270 -12.41 7.53 -18.34
CA LEU A 270 -12.23 8.56 -17.32
C LEU A 270 -13.56 9.04 -16.75
N LEU A 271 -14.58 9.27 -17.57
CA LEU A 271 -15.88 9.77 -17.10
C LEU A 271 -16.65 8.70 -16.31
N SER A 272 -16.51 7.41 -16.64
CA SER A 272 -17.15 6.32 -15.89
C SER A 272 -16.69 6.21 -14.43
N ARG A 273 -15.58 6.85 -14.06
CA ARG A 273 -14.99 6.80 -12.71
C ARG A 273 -15.31 8.02 -11.86
N VAL A 274 -15.95 9.04 -12.44
CA VAL A 274 -16.25 10.27 -11.72
C VAL A 274 -17.56 10.12 -10.93
N SER A 275 -17.45 10.22 -9.60
CA SER A 275 -18.60 10.14 -8.70
C SER A 275 -19.44 11.44 -8.62
N ARG A 276 -18.96 12.58 -9.13
CA ARG A 276 -19.63 13.88 -9.03
C ARG A 276 -19.70 14.63 -10.37
N GLY A 277 -20.92 14.95 -10.81
CA GLY A 277 -21.18 15.96 -11.86
C GLY A 277 -20.58 15.63 -13.23
N LEU A 278 -21.20 14.68 -13.95
CA LEU A 278 -20.76 14.23 -15.29
C LEU A 278 -20.51 15.40 -16.25
N ALA A 279 -21.42 16.38 -16.31
CA ALA A 279 -21.30 17.53 -17.21
C ALA A 279 -20.06 18.40 -16.93
N GLY A 280 -19.69 18.58 -15.66
CA GLY A 280 -18.49 19.32 -15.28
C GLY A 280 -17.22 18.55 -15.63
N ALA A 281 -17.20 17.24 -15.35
CA ALA A 281 -16.08 16.38 -15.68
C ALA A 281 -15.85 16.27 -17.20
N THR A 282 -16.92 16.20 -17.98
CA THR A 282 -16.83 16.24 -19.44
C THR A 282 -16.18 17.54 -19.90
N HIS A 283 -16.63 18.70 -19.38
CA HIS A 283 -16.03 19.99 -19.73
C HIS A 283 -14.52 20.03 -19.40
N THR A 284 -14.13 19.60 -18.20
CA THR A 284 -12.73 19.51 -17.79
C THR A 284 -11.89 18.64 -18.72
N LEU A 285 -12.43 17.50 -19.15
CA LEU A 285 -11.73 16.59 -20.06
C LEU A 285 -11.55 17.22 -21.45
N TRP A 286 -12.56 17.91 -21.98
CA TRP A 286 -12.46 18.64 -23.24
C TRP A 286 -11.48 19.82 -23.18
N ASP A 287 -11.47 20.56 -22.07
CA ASP A 287 -10.50 21.63 -21.83
C ASP A 287 -9.07 21.07 -21.83
N LEU A 288 -8.84 19.94 -21.14
CA LEU A 288 -7.53 19.28 -21.10
C LEU A 288 -7.06 18.81 -22.48
N PHE A 289 -7.96 18.29 -23.32
CA PHE A 289 -7.60 17.97 -24.69
C PHE A 289 -7.19 19.24 -25.47
N ASN A 290 -7.92 20.34 -25.32
CA ASN A 290 -7.60 21.59 -26.00
C ASN A 290 -6.28 22.21 -25.49
N GLU A 291 -5.99 22.13 -24.20
CA GLU A 291 -4.73 22.58 -23.60
C GLU A 291 -3.53 21.75 -24.08
N CYS A 292 -3.70 20.43 -24.22
CA CYS A 292 -2.64 19.56 -24.75
C CYS A 292 -2.34 19.89 -26.23
N VAL A 293 -3.36 20.23 -27.03
CA VAL A 293 -3.17 20.69 -28.42
C VAL A 293 -2.49 22.07 -28.47
N ALA A 294 -2.83 22.99 -27.56
CA ALA A 294 -2.25 24.33 -27.51
C ALA A 294 -0.81 24.36 -26.95
N SER A 295 -0.42 23.34 -26.19
CA SER A 295 0.91 23.22 -25.56
C SER A 295 1.92 22.40 -26.36
N GLU A 296 1.63 22.06 -27.61
CA GLU A 296 2.64 21.67 -28.59
C GLU A 296 3.23 22.91 -29.29
N PRO A 297 4.35 23.48 -28.83
CA PRO A 297 5.23 24.19 -29.74
C PRO A 297 6.11 23.16 -30.46
N ALA A 298 6.07 23.20 -31.78
CA ALA A 298 7.11 22.82 -32.73
C ALA A 298 8.14 21.75 -32.27
N ALA A 299 8.05 20.58 -32.89
CA ALA A 299 9.13 19.61 -33.10
C ALA A 299 10.53 20.11 -32.68
N VAL A 300 11.04 19.60 -31.56
CA VAL A 300 12.47 19.67 -31.28
C VAL A 300 13.15 18.75 -32.29
N SER A 301 13.71 19.37 -33.32
CA SER A 301 14.54 18.73 -34.34
C SER A 301 15.65 17.91 -33.68
N ALA A 302 15.68 16.62 -33.99
CA ALA A 302 16.78 15.73 -33.70
C ALA A 302 18.04 16.14 -34.49
N GLN A 303 18.80 17.09 -33.97
CA GLN A 303 20.15 17.47 -34.41
C GLN A 303 20.74 18.36 -33.31
N ASP A 304 21.28 17.76 -32.25
CA ASP A 304 22.27 18.39 -31.33
C ASP A 304 22.82 17.40 -30.28
N PHE A 305 23.06 16.14 -30.69
CA PHE A 305 23.88 15.20 -29.90
C PHE A 305 24.96 14.60 -30.79
N ALA A 306 25.91 15.44 -31.20
CA ALA A 306 27.21 14.99 -31.67
C ALA A 306 28.22 16.11 -31.42
N THR A 307 28.96 16.00 -30.32
CA THR A 307 30.42 16.22 -30.17
C THR A 307 30.73 16.71 -28.75
N ALA A 308 31.22 15.80 -27.92
CA ALA A 308 32.28 16.08 -26.94
C ALA A 308 32.72 14.74 -26.31
N ASP A 309 33.55 14.00 -27.06
CA ASP A 309 34.51 13.07 -26.46
C ASP A 309 35.54 13.87 -25.65
N ALA A 310 35.79 13.46 -24.40
CA ALA A 310 37.13 13.35 -23.81
C ALA A 310 37.03 12.80 -22.38
N VAL A 311 37.42 11.55 -22.23
CA VAL A 311 37.72 10.90 -20.95
C VAL A 311 39.17 11.21 -20.59
N GLU A 312 39.43 11.70 -19.37
CA GLU A 312 40.56 11.34 -18.48
C GLU A 312 40.54 12.17 -17.16
N PRO A 313 41.24 11.78 -16.08
CA PRO A 313 40.84 10.77 -15.08
C PRO A 313 40.50 11.41 -13.70
N VAL A 314 39.78 10.67 -12.85
CA VAL A 314 39.41 11.09 -11.49
C VAL A 314 40.56 10.84 -10.52
N ALA A 315 41.04 11.92 -9.88
CA ALA A 315 41.80 11.86 -8.64
C ALA A 315 40.86 12.10 -7.45
N ASP A 316 41.10 11.36 -6.37
CA ASP A 316 40.46 11.44 -5.06
C ASP A 316 40.33 12.90 -4.56
N GLU A 317 39.14 13.27 -4.07
CA GLU A 317 39.03 14.03 -2.82
C GLU A 317 37.62 13.97 -2.22
N HIS A 318 37.59 14.13 -0.90
CA HIS A 318 36.57 13.76 0.05
C HIS A 318 35.33 14.68 0.08
N ASP A 319 34.19 14.06 0.44
CA ASP A 319 33.15 14.56 1.36
C ASP A 319 32.32 15.82 0.96
N ALA A 320 31.08 15.60 0.49
CA ALA A 320 29.97 16.55 0.66
C ALA A 320 28.58 15.91 0.44
N ARG A 321 27.74 15.94 1.49
CA ARG A 321 26.33 15.51 1.51
C ARG A 321 25.41 16.47 0.71
N PRO A 322 24.28 16.03 0.13
CA PRO A 322 23.43 16.89 -0.69
C PRO A 322 22.36 17.67 0.10
N LYS A 323 21.99 18.83 -0.48
CA LYS A 323 21.13 19.92 -0.04
C LYS A 323 19.63 19.55 0.14
N SER A 324 19.27 18.83 1.21
CA SER A 324 17.86 18.52 1.54
C SER A 324 17.33 19.18 2.82
N ALA A 325 18.18 19.82 3.64
CA ALA A 325 17.78 20.37 4.94
C ALA A 325 17.11 21.77 4.86
N ALA A 326 17.45 22.57 3.83
CA ALA A 326 17.10 23.99 3.81
C ALA A 326 15.60 24.33 3.61
N ILE A 327 14.77 23.37 3.17
CA ILE A 327 13.34 23.62 2.89
C ILE A 327 12.45 23.22 4.07
N ALA A 328 12.89 22.26 4.91
CA ALA A 328 12.17 21.89 6.13
C ALA A 328 12.37 22.98 7.22
N ASP A 329 13.60 23.48 7.36
CA ASP A 329 13.92 24.52 8.35
C ASP A 329 13.16 25.84 8.08
N THR A 330 12.85 26.18 6.83
CA THR A 330 12.12 27.41 6.49
C THR A 330 10.66 27.39 6.94
N VAL A 331 9.99 26.23 6.89
CA VAL A 331 8.56 26.11 7.27
C VAL A 331 8.40 26.11 8.79
N ASP A 332 9.36 25.52 9.51
CA ASP A 332 9.33 25.48 10.98
C ASP A 332 9.66 26.87 11.60
N LEU A 333 10.48 27.68 10.94
CA LEU A 333 10.78 29.06 11.34
C LEU A 333 9.57 30.00 11.23
N GLU A 334 8.75 29.89 10.17
CA GLU A 334 7.55 30.72 10.02
C GLU A 334 6.50 30.46 11.12
N ILE A 335 6.36 29.19 11.52
CA ILE A 335 5.43 28.80 12.60
C ILE A 335 5.96 29.29 13.96
N ALA A 336 7.27 29.24 14.19
CA ALA A 336 7.89 29.76 15.40
C ALA A 336 7.68 31.28 15.55
N ASP A 337 7.81 32.05 14.47
CA ASP A 337 7.58 33.49 14.51
C ASP A 337 6.11 33.86 14.75
N GLN A 338 5.15 33.08 14.23
CA GLN A 338 3.72 33.27 14.52
C GLN A 338 3.40 33.03 16.01
N ILE A 339 3.99 32.00 16.61
CA ILE A 339 3.81 31.70 18.04
C ILE A 339 4.47 32.78 18.90
N TYR A 340 5.64 33.28 18.50
CA TYR A 340 6.31 34.38 19.20
C TYR A 340 5.48 35.66 19.17
N GLN A 341 4.98 36.08 17.99
CA GLN A 341 4.09 37.23 17.84
C GLN A 341 2.82 37.11 18.71
N TYR A 342 2.24 35.91 18.78
CA TYR A 342 1.07 35.65 19.62
C TYR A 342 1.39 35.83 21.12
N LEU A 343 2.53 35.33 21.57
CA LEU A 343 3.00 35.49 22.94
C LEU A 343 3.35 36.95 23.27
N VAL A 344 3.83 37.75 22.31
CA VAL A 344 4.10 39.19 22.50
C VAL A 344 2.79 39.93 22.80
N ALA A 345 1.70 39.56 22.10
CA ALA A 345 0.40 40.19 22.28
C ALA A 345 -0.31 39.79 23.60
N HIS A 346 -0.08 38.57 24.11
CA HIS A 346 -0.83 38.02 25.25
C HIS A 346 0.00 37.84 26.53
N GLY A 347 1.32 38.02 26.47
CA GLY A 347 2.25 37.97 27.61
C GLY A 347 2.55 36.55 28.12
N GLU A 348 1.53 35.88 28.66
CA GLU A 348 1.64 34.51 29.20
C GLU A 348 0.51 33.64 28.62
N SER A 349 0.83 32.47 28.08
CA SER A 349 -0.19 31.59 27.50
C SER A 349 0.11 30.10 27.73
N ARG A 350 -0.97 29.32 27.83
CA ARG A 350 -0.92 27.85 27.95
C ARG A 350 -0.92 27.22 26.57
N LEU A 351 -0.36 26.01 26.47
CA LEU A 351 -0.31 25.23 25.23
C LEU A 351 -1.68 25.12 24.54
N SER A 352 -2.74 24.83 25.28
CA SER A 352 -4.11 24.68 24.75
C SER A 352 -4.68 25.98 24.17
N ALA A 353 -4.28 27.14 24.69
CA ALA A 353 -4.72 28.44 24.18
C ALA A 353 -4.05 28.75 22.83
N ILE A 354 -2.75 28.45 22.72
CA ILE A 354 -1.96 28.63 21.49
C ILE A 354 -2.47 27.71 20.37
N GLU A 355 -2.77 26.44 20.71
CA GLU A 355 -3.39 25.48 19.77
C GLU A 355 -4.72 26.01 19.21
N SER A 356 -5.59 26.52 20.09
CA SER A 356 -6.92 27.02 19.70
C SER A 356 -6.86 28.32 18.90
N ALA A 357 -5.92 29.21 19.20
CA ALA A 357 -5.83 30.53 18.58
C ALA A 357 -5.20 30.48 17.18
N LEU A 358 -4.23 29.59 16.96
CA LEU A 358 -3.50 29.47 15.69
C LEU A 358 -4.00 28.31 14.82
N THR A 359 -4.97 27.51 15.28
CA THR A 359 -5.49 26.32 14.59
C THR A 359 -4.39 25.33 14.18
N LEU A 360 -3.33 25.23 14.99
CA LEU A 360 -2.17 24.38 14.73
C LEU A 360 -2.26 23.05 15.49
N THR A 361 -1.76 21.97 14.88
CA THR A 361 -1.64 20.67 15.54
C THR A 361 -0.64 20.73 16.70
N ARG A 362 -0.95 20.07 17.82
CA ARG A 362 -0.12 19.98 19.03
C ARG A 362 1.35 19.65 18.76
N PHE A 363 1.63 18.78 17.79
CA PHE A 363 3.00 18.41 17.41
C PHE A 363 3.81 19.62 16.90
N LYS A 364 3.26 20.37 15.93
CA LYS A 364 3.90 21.57 15.37
C LYS A 364 4.09 22.67 16.41
N VAL A 365 3.12 22.86 17.31
CA VAL A 365 3.22 23.85 18.40
C VAL A 365 4.32 23.47 19.38
N VAL A 366 4.46 22.19 19.74
CA VAL A 366 5.49 21.72 20.67
C VAL A 366 6.89 21.83 20.07
N ASP A 367 7.08 21.48 18.79
CA ASP A 367 8.39 21.63 18.13
C ASP A 367 8.78 23.09 17.94
N ALA A 368 7.85 23.96 17.54
CA ALA A 368 8.13 25.39 17.44
C ALA A 368 8.42 26.03 18.82
N LEU A 369 7.69 25.65 19.88
CA LEU A 369 7.99 26.09 21.25
C LEU A 369 9.36 25.59 21.74
N ARG A 370 9.76 24.36 21.39
CA ARG A 370 11.12 23.87 21.68
C ARG A 370 12.18 24.70 20.97
N SER A 371 11.99 24.97 19.67
CA SER A 371 12.91 25.80 18.90
C SER A 371 13.02 27.23 19.46
N LEU A 372 11.94 27.81 19.98
CA LEU A 372 11.95 29.13 20.61
C LEU A 372 12.61 29.14 22.01
N ILE A 373 12.48 28.04 22.77
CA ILE A 373 13.19 27.85 24.05
C ILE A 373 14.69 27.69 23.79
N ASP A 374 15.08 26.88 22.81
CA ASP A 374 16.48 26.67 22.44
C ASP A 374 17.13 27.97 21.92
N ALA A 375 16.34 28.86 21.31
CA ALA A 375 16.75 30.20 20.91
C ALA A 375 16.72 31.26 22.04
N ASN A 376 16.43 30.87 23.29
CA ASN A 376 16.28 31.76 24.46
C ASN A 376 15.27 32.92 24.28
N ARG A 377 14.25 32.75 23.42
CA ARG A 377 13.22 33.78 23.19
C ARG A 377 12.04 33.65 24.15
N ILE A 378 11.82 32.47 24.72
CA ILE A 378 10.70 32.18 25.64
C ILE A 378 11.14 31.27 26.79
N GLU A 379 10.48 31.42 27.94
CA GLU A 379 10.65 30.61 29.14
C GLU A 379 9.42 29.76 29.42
N LYS A 380 9.66 28.53 29.88
CA LYS A 380 8.61 27.59 30.28
C LYS A 380 8.53 27.49 31.80
N HIS A 381 7.44 27.99 32.38
CA HIS A 381 7.13 27.82 33.79
C HIS A 381 6.15 26.66 34.01
N ALA A 382 6.59 25.63 34.73
CA ALA A 382 5.74 24.55 35.21
C ALA A 382 5.88 24.40 36.73
N LYS A 383 4.79 24.63 37.48
CA LYS A 383 4.71 24.26 38.90
C LYS A 383 4.22 22.81 39.00
N ALA A 384 4.75 22.04 39.96
CA ALA A 384 4.35 20.64 40.18
C ALA A 384 2.83 20.55 40.36
N GLY A 385 2.15 19.89 39.41
CA GLY A 385 0.68 19.73 39.37
C GLY A 385 -0.11 20.77 38.54
N SER A 386 0.55 21.69 37.84
CA SER A 386 -0.09 22.72 36.98
C SER A 386 0.29 22.56 35.51
N ALA A 387 -0.62 22.92 34.60
CA ALA A 387 -0.32 23.01 33.16
C ALA A 387 0.81 24.03 32.92
N ALA A 388 1.76 23.68 32.04
CA ALA A 388 2.89 24.53 31.70
C ALA A 388 2.44 25.83 31.01
N VAL A 389 3.00 26.96 31.44
CA VAL A 389 2.77 28.29 30.88
C VAL A 389 4.04 28.75 30.20
N TYR A 390 3.91 29.35 29.02
CA TYR A 390 5.01 29.91 28.25
C TYR A 390 4.94 31.45 28.31
N ARG A 391 6.08 32.08 28.59
CA ARG A 391 6.24 33.53 28.69
C ARG A 391 7.45 33.96 27.87
N ILE A 392 7.46 35.19 27.36
CA ILE A 392 8.65 35.77 26.72
C ILE A 392 9.70 36.13 27.78
N CYS A 393 10.98 35.85 27.47
CA CYS A 393 12.10 36.33 28.27
C CYS A 393 12.19 37.86 28.16
N PRO A 394 12.28 38.61 29.27
CA PRO A 394 12.61 40.04 29.18
C PRO A 394 14.02 40.19 28.57
N GLU A 395 14.17 41.06 27.56
CA GLU A 395 15.47 41.41 26.96
C GLU A 395 16.47 41.97 27.99
#